data_AF-O50104-F1
#
_entry.id   AF-O50104-F1
#
_cell.length_a   1.000
_cell.length_b   1.000
_cell.length_c   1.000
_cell.angle_alpha   90.00
_cell.angle_beta   90.00
_cell.angle_gamma   90.00
#
_symmetry.space_group_name_H-M   'P 1'
#
loop_
_entity.id
_entity.type
_entity.pdbx_description
1 polymer ?
#
loop_
_entity_poly.entity_id
_entity_poly.type
_entity_poly.pdbx_seq_one_letter_code
_entity_poly.pdbx_strand_id
1 'polypeptide(L)'
;MIQYPNASFLVLSGVEYVNLTIRGWKPPEGSKAYLINLRSYVTGIPEVDLNITFKSKYDKFTIIVGSPEVRKCSSRPQEFYGNCEDRTLAVTEITVMTSYLFKRYYYWKAIKEGMSESSAREYAYKETMKRKTVKYLSFLAKVQLGLGKLGNRKHLCVLILGPAEGAEKSEIIIPRPGLVIIKGKSDGALRAEAVLIEHILGLELS
;
A
#
# COMPACT_ATOMS: atom_id res chain seq x y z
N MET A 1 10.68 -6.83 8.34
CA MET A 1 9.88 -5.91 9.19
C MET A 1 9.67 -6.54 10.56
N ILE A 2 9.78 -5.77 11.64
CA ILE A 2 9.47 -6.22 13.00
C ILE A 2 8.46 -5.27 13.60
N GLN A 3 7.31 -5.78 14.01
CA GLN A 3 6.30 -5.02 14.75
C GLN A 3 6.53 -5.21 16.24
N TYR A 4 6.73 -4.11 16.96
CA TYR A 4 6.88 -4.10 18.40
C TYR A 4 5.51 -4.18 19.11
N PRO A 5 5.47 -4.53 20.41
CA PRO A 5 4.23 -4.62 21.18
C PRO A 5 3.42 -3.31 21.24
N ASN A 6 4.09 -2.16 21.12
CA ASN A 6 3.46 -0.85 21.04
C ASN A 6 2.92 -0.51 19.63
N ALA A 7 2.83 -1.50 18.74
CA ALA A 7 2.41 -1.38 17.34
C ALA A 7 3.33 -0.56 16.41
N SER A 8 4.49 -0.09 16.89
CA SER A 8 5.50 0.53 16.03
C SER A 8 6.25 -0.51 15.20
N PHE A 9 6.80 -0.08 14.07
CA PHE A 9 7.51 -0.96 13.13
C PHE A 9 8.98 -0.57 13.02
N LEU A 10 9.84 -1.59 13.06
CA LEU A 10 11.24 -1.50 12.67
C LEU A 10 11.44 -2.14 11.29
N VAL A 11 11.98 -1.34 10.37
CA VAL A 11 12.38 -1.77 9.03
C VAL A 11 13.84 -2.18 9.08
N LEU A 12 14.15 -3.41 8.63
CA LEU A 12 15.51 -3.93 8.52
C LEU A 12 15.63 -4.70 7.21
N SER A 13 16.73 -4.50 6.50
CA SER A 13 17.20 -5.42 5.48
C SER A 13 17.67 -6.73 6.11
N GLY A 14 17.79 -7.78 5.29
CA GLY A 14 18.31 -9.07 5.76
C GLY A 14 19.71 -8.96 6.38
N VAL A 15 20.57 -8.12 5.80
CA VAL A 15 21.94 -7.88 6.29
C VAL A 15 21.94 -7.17 7.64
N GLU A 16 21.11 -6.13 7.81
CA GLU A 16 21.01 -5.40 9.07
C GLU A 16 20.45 -6.29 10.20
N TYR A 17 19.43 -7.09 9.89
CA TYR A 17 18.88 -8.04 10.85
C TYR A 17 19.93 -9.04 11.35
N VAL A 18 20.71 -9.63 10.43
CA VAL A 18 21.80 -10.55 10.77
C VAL A 18 22.88 -9.84 11.59
N ASN A 19 23.29 -8.63 11.20
CA ASN A 19 24.29 -7.88 11.95
C ASN A 19 23.85 -7.53 13.38
N LEU A 20 22.59 -7.14 13.58
CA LEU A 20 22.03 -6.84 14.89
C LEU A 20 21.95 -8.09 15.77
N THR A 21 21.48 -9.20 15.21
CA THR A 21 21.34 -10.46 15.96
C THR A 21 22.68 -11.06 16.34
N ILE A 22 23.72 -10.96 15.49
CA ILE A 22 25.11 -11.35 15.82
C ILE A 22 25.65 -10.51 16.99
N ARG A 23 25.27 -9.24 17.08
CA ARG A 23 25.64 -8.34 18.19
C ARG A 23 24.81 -8.56 19.47
N GLY A 24 24.00 -9.62 19.51
CA GLY A 24 23.20 -10.01 20.67
C GLY A 24 21.88 -9.26 20.81
N TRP A 25 21.49 -8.42 19.84
CA TRP A 25 20.19 -7.77 19.86
C TRP A 25 19.08 -8.81 19.62
N LYS A 26 18.01 -8.71 20.41
CA LYS A 26 16.79 -9.49 20.23
C LYS A 26 15.59 -8.54 20.21
N PRO A 27 14.58 -8.82 19.37
CA PRO A 27 13.31 -8.08 19.44
C PRO A 27 12.71 -8.18 20.84
N PRO A 28 12.05 -7.12 21.35
CA PRO A 28 11.30 -7.19 22.60
C PRO A 28 10.28 -8.33 22.59
N GLU A 29 9.99 -8.89 23.77
CA GLU A 29 9.00 -9.95 23.91
C GLU A 29 7.63 -9.50 23.39
N GLY A 30 6.93 -10.38 22.67
CA GLY A 30 5.67 -10.07 22.00
C GLY A 30 5.80 -9.42 20.61
N SER A 31 7.02 -9.16 20.13
CA SER A 31 7.24 -8.65 18.77
C SER A 31 6.90 -9.68 17.69
N LYS A 32 6.37 -9.22 16.55
CA LYS A 32 6.07 -10.04 15.38
C LYS A 32 7.02 -9.71 14.23
N ALA A 33 7.70 -10.71 13.68
CA ALA A 33 8.58 -10.55 12.53
C ALA A 33 7.87 -10.95 11.22
N TYR A 34 7.95 -10.08 10.22
CA TYR A 34 7.42 -10.30 8.88
C TYR A 34 8.54 -10.22 7.85
N LEU A 35 8.73 -11.32 7.12
CA LEU A 35 9.63 -11.38 5.97
C LEU A 35 8.84 -10.97 4.71
N ILE A 36 9.21 -9.83 4.13
CA ILE A 36 8.54 -9.25 2.97
C ILE A 36 9.51 -9.24 1.81
N ASN A 37 9.09 -9.80 0.68
CA ASN A 37 9.86 -9.77 -0.55
C ASN A 37 9.41 -8.62 -1.46
N LEU A 38 10.33 -7.80 -1.95
CA LEU A 38 10.02 -6.75 -2.91
C LEU A 38 10.47 -7.22 -4.31
N ARG A 39 9.54 -7.26 -5.27
CA ARG A 39 9.78 -7.73 -6.63
C ARG A 39 9.33 -6.69 -7.64
N SER A 40 10.17 -6.38 -8.61
CA SER A 40 9.83 -5.42 -9.66
C SER A 40 10.38 -5.82 -11.01
N TYR A 41 9.72 -5.34 -12.06
CA TYR A 41 10.00 -5.64 -13.46
C TYR A 41 10.10 -4.38 -14.34
N VAL A 42 10.24 -3.19 -13.74
CA VAL A 42 10.31 -1.92 -14.49
C VAL A 42 11.76 -1.53 -14.80
N THR A 43 12.59 -1.34 -13.77
CA THR A 43 14.04 -1.13 -13.91
C THR A 43 14.86 -2.29 -13.33
N GLY A 44 14.22 -3.14 -12.52
CA GLY A 44 14.86 -4.26 -11.83
C GLY A 44 15.37 -3.90 -10.43
N ILE A 45 15.33 -2.62 -10.03
CA ILE A 45 15.61 -2.16 -8.67
C ILE A 45 14.27 -1.89 -7.97
N PRO A 46 13.82 -2.77 -7.06
CA PRO A 46 12.44 -2.74 -6.61
C PRO A 46 12.06 -1.48 -5.80
N GLU A 47 12.97 -0.93 -4.99
CA GLU A 47 12.75 0.30 -4.22
C GLU A 47 12.59 1.52 -5.15
N VAL A 48 13.44 1.60 -6.18
CA VAL A 48 13.38 2.65 -7.21
C VAL A 48 12.08 2.54 -7.97
N ASP A 49 11.69 1.34 -8.36
CA ASP A 49 10.46 1.10 -9.12
C ASP A 49 9.20 1.41 -8.29
N LEU A 50 9.21 1.11 -6.99
CA LEU A 50 8.14 1.46 -6.06
C LEU A 50 8.01 2.98 -5.97
N ASN A 51 9.14 3.65 -5.78
CA ASN A 51 9.20 5.10 -5.67
C ASN A 51 8.73 5.80 -6.95
N ILE A 52 9.21 5.36 -8.12
CA ILE A 52 8.76 5.88 -9.43
C ILE A 52 7.28 5.58 -9.62
N THR A 53 6.82 4.38 -9.31
CA THR A 53 5.41 3.99 -9.51
C THR A 53 4.48 4.83 -8.64
N PHE A 54 4.79 5.12 -7.38
CA PHE A 54 3.93 5.93 -6.53
C PHE A 54 4.04 7.45 -6.79
N LYS A 55 5.24 7.97 -7.12
CA LYS A 55 5.46 9.41 -7.33
C LYS A 55 5.16 9.88 -8.76
N SER A 56 4.92 8.97 -9.69
CA SER A 56 4.48 9.31 -11.05
C SER A 56 3.14 10.04 -11.06
N LYS A 57 2.95 10.91 -12.05
CA LYS A 57 1.69 11.60 -12.28
C LYS A 57 0.69 10.67 -12.97
N TYR A 58 -0.46 10.46 -12.33
CA TYR A 58 -1.59 9.71 -12.90
C TYR A 58 -2.85 10.57 -12.96
N ASP A 59 -3.77 10.22 -13.85
CA ASP A 59 -5.06 10.89 -13.98
C ASP A 59 -6.05 10.45 -12.90
N LYS A 60 -5.88 9.24 -12.37
CA LYS A 60 -6.71 8.65 -11.31
C LYS A 60 -6.01 7.50 -10.62
N PHE A 61 -6.52 7.10 -9.45
CA PHE A 61 -6.06 5.91 -8.76
C PHE A 61 -7.21 5.01 -8.30
N THR A 62 -6.92 3.72 -8.21
CA THR A 62 -7.83 2.72 -7.70
C THR A 62 -7.15 1.86 -6.65
N ILE A 63 -7.85 1.62 -5.56
CA ILE A 63 -7.44 0.67 -4.53
C ILE A 63 -8.41 -0.49 -4.60
N ILE A 64 -7.87 -1.67 -4.89
CA ILE A 64 -8.61 -2.93 -4.87
C ILE A 64 -8.34 -3.59 -3.52
N VAL A 65 -9.35 -3.62 -2.66
CA VAL A 65 -9.22 -4.00 -1.24
C VAL A 65 -9.28 -5.50 -0.99
N GLY A 66 -9.26 -6.32 -2.05
CA GLY A 66 -9.39 -7.77 -1.96
C GLY A 66 -10.59 -8.35 -2.71
N SER A 67 -10.86 -9.63 -2.52
CA SER A 67 -12.03 -10.31 -3.08
C SER A 67 -13.33 -9.73 -2.49
N PRO A 68 -14.48 -9.92 -3.18
CA PRO A 68 -15.77 -9.52 -2.62
C PRO A 68 -16.09 -10.16 -1.25
N GLU A 69 -15.45 -11.28 -0.90
CA GLU A 69 -15.65 -11.97 0.37
C GLU A 69 -15.12 -11.16 1.56
N VAL A 70 -14.16 -10.25 1.33
CA VAL A 70 -13.66 -9.31 2.35
C VAL A 70 -14.79 -8.43 2.91
N ARG A 71 -15.93 -8.29 2.22
CA ARG A 71 -17.11 -7.62 2.78
C ARG A 71 -17.56 -8.22 4.11
N LYS A 72 -17.30 -9.51 4.35
CA LYS A 72 -17.55 -10.18 5.63
C LYS A 72 -16.85 -9.49 6.80
N CYS A 73 -15.73 -8.81 6.59
CA CYS A 73 -15.10 -8.04 7.67
C CYS A 73 -15.98 -6.93 8.25
N SER A 74 -16.88 -6.37 7.45
CA SER A 74 -17.83 -5.36 7.94
C SER A 74 -19.13 -5.95 8.47
N SER A 75 -19.59 -7.07 7.93
CA SER A 75 -20.91 -7.62 8.23
C SER A 75 -20.89 -8.79 9.20
N ARG A 76 -19.89 -9.68 9.09
CA ARG A 76 -19.73 -10.91 9.87
C ARG A 76 -18.24 -11.22 10.09
N PRO A 77 -17.57 -10.47 10.99
CA PRO A 77 -16.12 -10.61 11.20
C PRO A 77 -15.71 -12.03 11.61
N GLN A 78 -16.58 -12.75 12.32
CA GLN A 78 -16.36 -14.12 12.79
C GLN A 78 -16.25 -15.15 11.65
N GLU A 79 -16.85 -14.86 10.50
CA GLU A 79 -16.81 -15.73 9.30
C GLU A 79 -15.67 -15.35 8.34
N PHE A 80 -14.87 -14.33 8.67
CA PHE A 80 -13.78 -13.88 7.83
C PHE A 80 -12.53 -14.73 8.06
N TYR A 81 -11.94 -15.20 6.97
CA TYR A 81 -10.66 -15.89 7.01
C TYR A 81 -9.52 -14.87 7.07
N GLY A 82 -9.13 -14.49 8.28
CA GLY A 82 -8.07 -13.51 8.53
C GLY A 82 -8.34 -12.63 9.75
N ASN A 83 -7.66 -11.49 9.83
CA ASN A 83 -7.89 -10.46 10.85
C ASN A 83 -8.41 -9.17 10.20
N CYS A 84 -9.66 -8.82 10.51
CA CYS A 84 -10.33 -7.67 9.91
C CYS A 84 -9.79 -6.32 10.35
N GLU A 85 -9.25 -6.22 11.57
CA GLU A 85 -8.64 -5.00 12.08
C GLU A 85 -7.37 -4.68 11.29
N ASP A 86 -6.44 -5.64 11.22
CA ASP A 86 -5.20 -5.51 10.46
C ASP A 86 -5.47 -5.25 8.97
N ARG A 87 -6.46 -5.94 8.38
CA ARG A 87 -6.89 -5.73 6.98
C ARG A 87 -7.36 -4.29 6.76
N THR A 88 -8.21 -3.79 7.66
CA THR A 88 -8.76 -2.43 7.56
C THR A 88 -7.66 -1.38 7.73
N LEU A 89 -6.72 -1.61 8.64
CA LEU A 89 -5.56 -0.74 8.84
C LEU A 89 -4.67 -0.71 7.60
N ALA A 90 -4.31 -1.88 7.04
CA ALA A 90 -3.51 -1.96 5.82
C ALA A 90 -4.16 -1.22 4.63
N VAL A 91 -5.48 -1.41 4.43
CA VAL A 91 -6.24 -0.70 3.40
C VAL A 91 -6.23 0.81 3.65
N THR A 92 -6.36 1.23 4.90
CA THR A 92 -6.41 2.63 5.30
C THR A 92 -5.06 3.31 5.10
N GLU A 93 -3.97 2.72 5.57
CA GLU A 93 -2.59 3.20 5.39
C GLU A 93 -2.28 3.41 3.90
N ILE A 94 -2.49 2.39 3.07
CA ILE A 94 -2.32 2.50 1.60
C ILE A 94 -3.20 3.60 1.01
N THR A 95 -4.44 3.73 1.48
CA THR A 95 -5.38 4.73 0.99
C THR A 95 -4.94 6.15 1.34
N VAL A 96 -4.52 6.38 2.59
CA VAL A 96 -4.05 7.67 3.09
C VAL A 96 -2.78 8.06 2.35
N MET A 97 -1.80 7.16 2.29
CA MET A 97 -0.54 7.35 1.58
C MET A 97 -0.76 7.68 0.10
N THR A 98 -1.55 6.89 -0.62
CA THR A 98 -1.84 7.13 -2.04
C THR A 98 -2.57 8.47 -2.24
N SER A 99 -3.54 8.77 -1.36
CA SER A 99 -4.27 10.04 -1.42
C SER A 99 -3.37 11.23 -1.12
N TYR A 100 -2.43 11.11 -0.18
CA TYR A 100 -1.47 12.14 0.17
C TYR A 100 -0.60 12.53 -1.03
N LEU A 101 -0.06 11.53 -1.73
CA LEU A 101 0.75 11.75 -2.93
C LEU A 101 -0.03 12.47 -4.04
N PHE A 102 -1.29 12.09 -4.26
CA PHE A 102 -2.16 12.78 -5.22
C PHE A 102 -2.49 14.22 -4.79
N LYS A 103 -2.82 14.43 -3.51
CA LYS A 103 -3.09 15.77 -2.96
C LYS A 103 -1.89 16.68 -3.14
N ARG A 104 -0.67 16.20 -2.88
CA ARG A 104 0.56 16.97 -3.05
C ARG A 104 0.66 17.54 -4.46
N TYR A 105 0.38 16.75 -5.49
CA TYR A 105 0.40 17.23 -6.87
C TYR A 105 -0.61 18.37 -7.11
N TYR A 106 -1.87 18.18 -6.71
CA TYR A 106 -2.92 19.19 -6.94
C TYR A 106 -2.74 20.44 -6.08
N TYR A 107 -2.17 20.30 -4.88
CA TYR A 107 -1.81 21.42 -4.03
C TYR A 107 -0.78 22.31 -4.73
N TRP A 108 0.33 21.72 -5.19
CA TRP A 108 1.37 22.49 -5.91
C TRP A 108 0.85 23.10 -7.21
N LYS A 109 -0.08 22.42 -7.90
CA LYS A 109 -0.76 23.00 -9.06
C LYS A 109 -1.55 24.26 -8.68
N ALA A 110 -2.38 24.19 -7.64
CA ALA A 110 -3.19 25.32 -7.18
C ALA A 110 -2.34 26.50 -6.69
N ILE A 111 -1.24 26.24 -5.98
CA ILE A 111 -0.30 27.29 -5.55
C ILE A 111 0.31 27.99 -6.78
N LYS A 112 0.72 27.23 -7.81
CA LYS A 112 1.25 27.81 -9.06
C LYS A 112 0.20 28.62 -9.83
N GLU A 113 -1.08 28.30 -9.65
CA GLU A 113 -2.22 29.05 -10.22
C GLU A 113 -2.60 30.28 -9.37
N GLY A 114 -1.87 30.57 -8.30
CA GLY A 114 -2.06 31.77 -7.47
C GLY A 114 -3.12 31.62 -6.36
N MET A 115 -3.57 30.40 -6.05
CA MET A 115 -4.49 30.18 -4.96
C MET A 115 -3.80 30.36 -3.59
N SER A 116 -4.55 30.80 -2.59
CA SER A 116 -4.10 30.80 -1.19
C SER A 116 -3.88 29.37 -0.69
N GLU A 117 -3.11 29.21 0.40
CA GLU A 117 -2.87 27.87 0.95
C GLU A 117 -4.14 27.12 1.34
N SER A 118 -5.12 27.80 1.94
CA SER A 118 -6.38 27.19 2.37
C SER A 118 -7.19 26.71 1.16
N SER A 119 -7.32 27.56 0.13
CA SER A 119 -8.00 27.21 -1.12
C SER A 119 -7.27 26.12 -1.89
N ALA A 120 -5.93 26.12 -1.89
CA ALA A 120 -5.12 25.08 -2.52
C ALA A 120 -5.29 23.72 -1.84
N ARG A 121 -5.38 23.68 -0.50
CA ARG A 121 -5.67 22.44 0.25
C ARG A 121 -7.06 21.90 -0.08
N GLU A 122 -8.06 22.77 -0.12
CA GLU A 122 -9.43 22.38 -0.46
C GLU A 122 -9.54 21.89 -1.91
N TYR A 123 -8.90 22.60 -2.85
CA TYR A 123 -8.80 22.18 -4.25
C TYR A 123 -8.15 20.80 -4.38
N ALA A 124 -7.00 20.60 -3.72
CA ALA A 124 -6.28 19.34 -3.73
C ALA A 124 -7.12 18.17 -3.18
N TYR A 125 -7.86 18.41 -2.10
CA TYR A 125 -8.77 17.44 -1.53
C TYR A 125 -9.89 17.07 -2.52
N LYS A 126 -10.59 18.06 -3.08
CA LYS A 126 -11.68 17.85 -4.04
C LYS A 126 -11.21 17.09 -5.28
N GLU A 127 -10.08 17.51 -5.86
CA GLU A 127 -9.56 16.87 -7.07
C GLU A 127 -9.08 15.44 -6.82
N THR A 128 -8.50 15.17 -5.65
CA THR A 128 -8.10 13.82 -5.24
C THR A 128 -9.31 12.91 -5.05
N MET A 129 -10.33 13.37 -4.32
CA MET A 129 -11.52 12.56 -4.03
C MET A 129 -12.32 12.22 -5.29
N LYS A 130 -12.40 13.13 -6.26
CA LYS A 130 -13.02 12.87 -7.59
C LYS A 130 -12.31 11.77 -8.39
N ARG A 131 -11.03 11.51 -8.12
CA ARG A 131 -10.15 10.61 -8.87
C ARG A 131 -9.77 9.34 -8.13
N LYS A 132 -10.21 9.25 -6.87
CA LYS A 132 -10.08 8.07 -6.02
C LYS A 132 -11.20 7.09 -6.34
N THR A 133 -10.86 5.82 -6.47
CA THR A 133 -11.84 4.73 -6.51
C THR A 133 -11.41 3.62 -5.58
N VAL A 134 -12.31 3.13 -4.73
CA VAL A 134 -12.07 1.95 -3.89
C VAL A 134 -13.08 0.88 -4.32
N LYS A 135 -12.61 -0.32 -4.63
CA LYS A 135 -13.49 -1.43 -5.06
C LYS A 135 -12.93 -2.80 -4.69
N TYR A 136 -13.74 -3.82 -4.88
CA TYR A 136 -13.35 -5.22 -4.72
C TYR A 136 -12.83 -5.81 -6.05
N LEU A 137 -12.07 -6.90 -5.97
CA LEU A 137 -11.54 -7.69 -7.08
C LEU A 137 -12.65 -8.56 -7.69
N SER A 138 -13.70 -7.92 -8.21
CA SER A 138 -14.76 -8.58 -8.97
C SER A 138 -14.23 -9.12 -10.32
N PHE A 139 -15.03 -9.96 -10.99
CA PHE A 139 -14.70 -10.42 -12.35
C PHE A 139 -14.38 -9.26 -13.30
N LEU A 140 -15.20 -8.20 -13.29
CA LEU A 140 -14.96 -7.02 -14.12
C LEU A 140 -13.64 -6.31 -13.74
N ALA A 141 -13.30 -6.22 -12.45
CA ALA A 141 -12.03 -5.63 -12.03
C ALA A 141 -10.83 -6.46 -12.51
N LYS A 142 -10.93 -7.80 -12.47
CA LYS A 142 -9.91 -8.71 -13.02
C LYS A 142 -9.74 -8.52 -14.53
N VAL A 143 -10.84 -8.41 -15.27
CA VAL A 143 -10.81 -8.11 -16.71
C VAL A 143 -10.17 -6.75 -16.98
N GLN A 144 -10.53 -5.72 -16.20
CA GLN A 144 -9.93 -4.38 -16.36
C GLN A 144 -8.42 -4.36 -16.06
N LEU A 145 -7.94 -5.16 -15.10
CA LEU A 145 -6.50 -5.37 -14.84
C LEU A 145 -5.83 -6.08 -16.02
N GLY A 146 -6.41 -7.18 -16.50
CA GLY A 146 -5.88 -7.98 -17.61
C GLY A 146 -5.76 -7.16 -18.90
N LEU A 147 -6.79 -6.37 -19.23
CA LEU A 147 -6.81 -5.49 -20.40
C LEU A 147 -5.97 -4.21 -20.23
N GLY A 148 -5.29 -4.01 -19.10
CA GLY A 148 -4.49 -2.81 -18.87
C GLY A 148 -5.29 -1.52 -18.67
N LYS A 149 -6.61 -1.60 -18.46
CA LYS A 149 -7.45 -0.43 -18.13
C LYS A 149 -7.20 0.08 -16.71
N LEU A 150 -6.80 -0.81 -15.80
CA LEU A 150 -6.28 -0.49 -14.47
C LEU A 150 -4.80 -0.81 -14.40
N GLY A 151 -4.05 0.03 -13.69
CA GLY A 151 -2.64 -0.18 -13.44
C GLY A 151 -1.81 0.06 -14.70
N ASN A 152 -1.78 1.32 -15.15
CA ASN A 152 -1.07 1.78 -16.34
C ASN A 152 -0.52 3.19 -16.11
N ARG A 153 0.17 3.76 -17.11
CA ARG A 153 0.80 5.10 -17.02
C ARG A 153 -0.15 6.26 -16.68
N LYS A 154 -1.47 6.09 -16.85
CA LYS A 154 -2.50 7.11 -16.52
C LYS A 154 -3.33 6.74 -15.29
N HIS A 155 -3.24 5.49 -14.82
CA HIS A 155 -4.09 4.97 -13.76
C HIS A 155 -3.28 4.11 -12.78
N LEU A 156 -2.97 4.65 -11.61
CA LEU A 156 -2.38 3.89 -10.51
C LEU A 156 -3.40 2.91 -9.91
N CYS A 157 -3.07 1.64 -9.86
CA CYS A 157 -3.86 0.61 -9.21
C CYS A 157 -3.02 -0.07 -8.14
N VAL A 158 -3.51 -0.05 -6.91
CA VAL A 158 -2.95 -0.84 -5.80
C VAL A 158 -3.91 -1.98 -5.51
N LEU A 159 -3.44 -3.22 -5.61
CA LEU A 159 -4.21 -4.44 -5.36
C LEU A 159 -3.72 -5.09 -4.07
N ILE A 160 -4.61 -5.28 -3.11
CA ILE A 160 -4.29 -5.84 -1.80
C ILE A 160 -4.89 -7.24 -1.67
N LEU A 161 -4.05 -8.26 -1.51
CA LEU A 161 -4.42 -9.68 -1.43
C LEU A 161 -3.91 -10.27 -0.11
N GLY A 162 -4.82 -10.67 0.76
CA GLY A 162 -4.51 -11.31 2.02
C GLY A 162 -4.80 -12.82 2.02
N PRO A 163 -4.92 -13.42 3.22
CA PRO A 163 -5.19 -14.84 3.39
C PRO A 163 -6.49 -15.29 2.73
N ALA A 164 -7.54 -14.46 2.82
CA ALA A 164 -8.84 -14.72 2.19
C ALA A 164 -8.77 -14.85 0.67
N GLU A 165 -7.72 -14.30 0.04
CA GLU A 165 -7.46 -14.42 -1.39
C GLU A 165 -6.43 -15.50 -1.74
N GLY A 166 -6.01 -16.31 -0.77
CA GLY A 166 -5.03 -17.39 -0.96
C GLY A 166 -3.58 -16.91 -1.06
N ALA A 167 -3.24 -15.76 -0.45
CA ALA A 167 -1.86 -15.30 -0.41
C ALA A 167 -0.99 -16.20 0.47
N GLU A 168 -0.04 -16.93 -0.13
CA GLU A 168 0.85 -17.84 0.59
C GLU A 168 2.15 -17.19 1.08
N LYS A 169 2.52 -16.05 0.48
CA LYS A 169 3.79 -15.35 0.71
C LYS A 169 3.54 -13.87 0.87
N SER A 170 4.37 -13.26 1.71
CA SER A 170 4.46 -11.81 1.87
C SER A 170 5.37 -11.21 0.80
N GLU A 171 4.76 -10.51 -0.16
CA GLU A 171 5.46 -9.89 -1.28
C GLU A 171 4.74 -8.64 -1.81
N ILE A 172 5.53 -7.63 -2.14
CA ILE A 172 5.09 -6.45 -2.89
C ILE A 172 5.64 -6.60 -4.31
N ILE A 173 4.74 -6.58 -5.30
CA ILE A 173 5.06 -6.82 -6.71
C ILE A 173 4.70 -5.59 -7.53
N ILE A 174 5.63 -5.15 -8.37
CA ILE A 174 5.43 -4.08 -9.34
C ILE A 174 5.60 -4.68 -10.74
N PRO A 175 4.54 -5.30 -11.30
CA PRO A 175 4.64 -5.99 -12.58
C PRO A 175 4.80 -5.01 -13.76
N ARG A 176 4.31 -3.78 -13.63
CA ARG A 176 4.37 -2.74 -14.68
C ARG A 176 4.09 -1.36 -14.09
N PRO A 177 4.44 -0.27 -14.80
CA PRO A 177 4.14 1.09 -14.35
C PRO A 177 2.65 1.30 -14.07
N GLY A 178 2.37 1.82 -12.88
CA GLY A 178 1.01 2.07 -12.41
C GLY A 178 0.33 0.89 -11.74
N LEU A 179 0.89 -0.32 -11.69
CA LEU A 179 0.31 -1.45 -10.96
C LEU A 179 1.22 -1.86 -9.80
N VAL A 180 0.66 -1.85 -8.59
CA VAL A 180 1.30 -2.38 -7.38
C VAL A 180 0.40 -3.46 -6.81
N ILE A 181 0.96 -4.63 -6.52
CA ILE A 181 0.26 -5.75 -5.91
C ILE A 181 0.92 -6.01 -4.55
N ILE A 182 0.12 -5.97 -3.49
CA ILE A 182 0.52 -6.20 -2.11
C ILE A 182 -0.10 -7.54 -1.72
N LYS A 183 0.73 -8.54 -1.41
CA LYS A 183 0.30 -9.88 -1.05
C LYS A 183 0.84 -10.20 0.33
N GLY A 184 -0.02 -10.41 1.32
CA GLY A 184 0.38 -10.75 2.67
C GLY A 184 -0.08 -12.14 3.07
N LYS A 185 0.84 -12.96 3.60
CA LYS A 185 0.51 -14.30 4.13
C LYS A 185 -0.45 -14.23 5.34
N SER A 186 -0.49 -13.08 6.02
CA SER A 186 -1.45 -12.73 7.07
C SER A 186 -1.87 -11.27 6.89
N ASP A 187 -3.00 -10.86 7.47
CA ASP A 187 -3.42 -9.46 7.42
C ASP A 187 -2.46 -8.54 8.20
N GLY A 188 -1.87 -9.02 9.29
CA GLY A 188 -0.79 -8.30 9.98
C GLY A 188 0.44 -8.09 9.07
N ALA A 189 0.74 -9.03 8.18
CA ALA A 189 1.80 -8.87 7.20
C ALA A 189 1.44 -7.85 6.10
N LEU A 190 0.16 -7.77 5.69
CA LEU A 190 -0.31 -6.73 4.78
C LEU A 190 -0.12 -5.33 5.35
N ARG A 191 -0.39 -5.16 6.65
CA ARG A 191 -0.15 -3.90 7.34
C ARG A 191 1.35 -3.59 7.36
N ALA A 192 2.19 -4.57 7.72
CA ALA A 192 3.64 -4.41 7.67
C ALA A 192 4.16 -4.04 6.25
N GLU A 193 3.53 -4.57 5.20
CA GLU A 193 3.83 -4.21 3.80
C GLU A 193 3.41 -2.77 3.47
N ALA A 194 2.26 -2.31 3.96
CA ALA A 194 1.84 -0.92 3.80
C ALA A 194 2.82 0.06 4.46
N VAL A 195 3.23 -0.21 5.70
CA VAL A 195 4.24 0.59 6.42
C VAL A 195 5.60 0.56 5.73
N LEU A 196 6.01 -0.60 5.19
CA LEU A 196 7.25 -0.69 4.42
C LEU A 196 7.21 0.22 3.17
N ILE A 197 6.07 0.31 2.49
CA ILE A 197 5.91 1.21 1.35
C ILE A 197 6.01 2.67 1.82
N GLU A 198 5.36 3.06 2.92
CA GLU A 198 5.48 4.41 3.49
C GLU A 198 6.94 4.77 3.76
N HIS A 199 7.69 3.86 4.41
CA HIS A 199 9.11 4.03 4.70
C HIS A 199 9.96 4.21 3.43
N ILE A 200 9.78 3.35 2.42
CA ILE A 200 10.54 3.45 1.15
C ILE A 200 10.22 4.77 0.42
N LEU A 201 8.99 5.27 0.52
CA LEU A 201 8.60 6.52 -0.12
C LEU A 201 9.10 7.76 0.63
N GLY A 202 9.61 7.59 1.85
CA GLY A 202 10.02 8.68 2.75
C GLY A 202 8.81 9.48 3.25
N LEU A 203 7.70 8.79 3.54
CA LEU A 203 6.48 9.38 4.07
C LEU A 203 6.36 9.02 5.55
N GLU A 204 6.30 10.03 6.43
CA GLU A 204 5.98 9.87 7.85
C GLU A 204 4.52 10.26 8.06
N LEU A 205 3.62 9.29 7.87
CA LEU A 205 2.16 9.47 8.02
C LEU A 205 1.61 8.76 9.26
N SER A 206 2.44 7.95 9.91
CA SER A 206 2.14 7.09 11.07
C SER A 206 2.81 7.56 12.34
#